data_AF-A0A1M7DYD8-F1
#
_entry.id   AF-A0A1M7DYD8-F1
#
_cell.length_a   1.000
_cell.length_b   1.000
_cell.length_c   1.000
_cell.angle_alpha   90.00
_cell.angle_beta   90.00
_cell.angle_gamma   90.00
#
_symmetry.space_group_name_H-M   'P 1'
#
loop_
_entity.id
_entity.type
_entity.pdbx_description
1 polymer ?
#
loop_
_entity_poly.entity_id
_entity_poly.type
_entity_poly.pdbx_seq_one_letter_code
_entity_poly.pdbx_strand_id
1 'polypeptide(L)'
;MTNKLKITFLFGIFMILFSTNMMKAQLKPGELVDGIAAVIGDEIVLESDVSEQMNYAKQQGASNTDKCEFLENLINNKLLVYEAKKDTLIENRSAAIKEQANGKYAQLLSQFPDEKSMLAAYKFRTGYEMKNAIEKIDTDTYYGQAKYQRITEKADVTPNEVTDFFNLYKAQLPEIKDEVSLAQIVMNPKLTEAHKQEIIARLKKIKQDIAGGESFESQARIYSEDPGSASNGGLMKNISKGQMVKPFEAAALNLQEGEISDPVESEFGYHIIQLVKKSGKNYDARHILLMATPTDAEIKTAKVKLDSIRTLIVDGKMTFKDASFRFSDDKRTKFNAGIIPGADGSNKIERESIPGSISYELAGLNKGDITTAFDDEDERKRKVVKIVKLEDVIPAHKITLETDFDRIKQMALNKKKNEMIEKFVNSKLPTTFISINGRYDSCNFKGAWKKPKAKK
;
A
#
# COMPACT_ATOMS: atom_id res chain seq x y z
N MET A 1 53.66 -32.06 66.18
CA MET A 1 52.75 -30.94 65.88
C MET A 1 51.52 -31.50 65.18
N THR A 2 50.54 -31.81 66.03
CA THR A 2 49.11 -32.12 65.78
C THR A 2 48.39 -30.85 65.28
N ASN A 3 47.18 -30.80 64.70
CA ASN A 3 46.12 -31.75 64.38
C ASN A 3 45.13 -31.05 63.42
N LYS A 4 44.36 -31.84 62.65
CA LYS A 4 43.05 -31.47 62.06
C LYS A 4 42.04 -31.09 63.17
N LEU A 5 41.09 -30.14 62.95
CA LEU A 5 39.66 -30.30 63.32
C LEU A 5 38.72 -29.06 63.12
N LYS A 6 37.54 -29.36 62.56
CA LYS A 6 36.14 -29.00 62.95
C LYS A 6 35.57 -27.56 62.89
N ILE A 7 34.54 -27.47 62.03
CA ILE A 7 33.15 -27.01 62.23
C ILE A 7 32.77 -26.55 63.67
N THR A 8 32.22 -25.34 63.77
CA THR A 8 31.14 -25.04 64.74
C THR A 8 30.16 -23.98 64.23
N PHE A 9 28.93 -24.22 64.62
CA PHE A 9 27.65 -23.60 64.30
C PHE A 9 27.36 -22.47 65.31
N LEU A 10 26.80 -21.33 64.89
CA LEU A 10 26.03 -20.49 65.82
C LEU A 10 24.86 -19.78 65.15
N PHE A 11 23.71 -20.00 65.80
CA PHE A 11 22.36 -19.55 65.51
C PHE A 11 22.22 -18.02 65.56
N GLY A 12 21.46 -17.46 64.61
CA GLY A 12 20.93 -16.09 64.67
C GLY A 12 19.48 -16.09 64.20
N ILE A 13 18.56 -16.16 65.17
CA ILE A 13 17.10 -16.13 65.02
C ILE A 13 16.68 -14.79 64.43
N PHE A 14 15.95 -14.78 63.31
CA PHE A 14 15.09 -13.65 62.96
C PHE A 14 13.72 -14.13 62.49
N MET A 15 12.77 -13.98 63.41
CA MET A 15 11.35 -14.27 63.29
C MET A 15 10.71 -13.12 62.51
N ILE A 16 10.23 -13.35 61.29
CA ILE A 16 9.36 -12.39 60.57
C ILE A 16 7.99 -13.03 60.34
N LEU A 17 7.06 -12.47 61.11
CA LEU A 17 5.61 -12.51 61.06
C LEU A 17 4.99 -12.84 59.69
N PHE A 18 4.23 -13.93 59.66
CA PHE A 18 3.12 -14.12 58.73
C PHE A 18 1.99 -13.16 59.11
N SER A 19 1.70 -12.17 58.26
CA SER A 19 0.42 -11.46 58.26
C SER A 19 -0.28 -11.68 56.93
N THR A 20 -1.45 -12.28 57.03
CA THR A 20 -2.42 -12.52 55.98
C THR A 20 -2.90 -11.20 55.40
N ASN A 21 -2.57 -10.92 54.14
CA ASN A 21 -3.27 -9.90 53.37
C ASN A 21 -3.99 -10.57 52.20
N MET A 22 -5.32 -10.65 52.33
CA MET A 22 -6.23 -10.94 51.24
C MET A 22 -5.91 -9.99 50.08
N MET A 23 -5.52 -10.55 48.93
CA MET A 23 -5.49 -9.79 47.68
C MET A 23 -6.90 -9.36 47.32
N LYS A 24 -7.28 -8.14 47.71
CA LYS A 24 -8.31 -7.40 46.98
C LYS A 24 -7.71 -7.09 45.62
N ALA A 25 -8.24 -7.71 44.57
CA ALA A 25 -7.99 -7.29 43.20
C ALA A 25 -8.54 -5.86 43.03
N GLN A 26 -7.72 -4.86 43.35
CA GLN A 26 -7.97 -3.48 42.93
C GLN A 26 -7.62 -3.40 41.45
N LEU A 27 -8.65 -3.27 40.61
CA LEU A 27 -8.52 -2.76 39.26
C LEU A 27 -7.74 -1.44 39.33
N LYS A 28 -6.61 -1.36 38.61
CA LYS A 28 -5.82 -0.13 38.51
C LYS A 28 -6.70 0.96 37.84
N PRO A 29 -6.88 2.15 38.43
CA PRO A 29 -7.49 3.28 37.74
C PRO A 29 -6.50 3.73 36.65
N GLY A 30 -6.82 3.47 35.39
CA GLY A 30 -5.89 3.75 34.30
C GLY A 30 -6.13 3.07 32.95
N GLU A 31 -7.23 2.34 32.74
CA GLU A 31 -7.71 2.18 31.36
C GLU A 31 -8.31 3.52 30.93
N LEU A 32 -7.49 4.30 30.21
CA LEU A 32 -7.85 5.58 29.64
C LEU A 32 -9.13 5.44 28.81
N VAL A 33 -10.24 5.99 29.30
CA VAL A 33 -11.38 6.30 28.43
C VAL A 33 -10.89 7.38 27.47
N ASP A 34 -10.83 7.05 26.19
CA ASP A 34 -10.44 8.00 25.15
C ASP A 34 -11.37 9.22 25.17
N GLY A 35 -10.77 10.41 25.10
CA GLY A 35 -11.49 11.66 25.25
C GLY A 35 -12.23 12.04 23.97
N ILE A 36 -13.39 12.69 24.12
CA ILE A 36 -14.07 13.33 23.00
C ILE A 36 -13.48 14.73 22.79
N ALA A 37 -12.90 14.95 21.61
CA ALA A 37 -12.37 16.23 21.16
C ALA A 37 -13.49 17.14 20.62
N ALA A 38 -14.41 16.58 19.82
CA ALA A 38 -15.55 17.30 19.29
C ALA A 38 -16.75 16.36 18.98
N VAL A 39 -17.95 16.93 18.95
CA VAL A 39 -19.21 16.28 18.54
C VAL A 39 -19.85 17.12 17.42
N ILE A 40 -20.24 16.48 16.32
CA ILE A 40 -20.84 17.09 15.14
C ILE A 40 -22.11 16.30 14.78
N GLY A 41 -23.28 16.77 15.21
CA GLY A 41 -24.51 15.99 15.11
C GLY A 41 -24.40 14.70 15.93
N ASP A 42 -24.45 13.55 15.26
CA ASP A 42 -24.19 12.22 15.82
C ASP A 42 -22.77 11.69 15.51
N GLU A 43 -21.93 12.47 14.84
CA GLU A 43 -20.51 12.17 14.63
C GLU A 43 -19.66 12.64 15.81
N ILE A 44 -18.58 11.90 16.09
CA ILE A 44 -17.60 12.23 17.13
C ILE A 44 -16.18 12.25 16.56
N VAL A 45 -15.36 13.15 17.10
CA VAL A 45 -13.90 13.18 16.92
C VAL A 45 -13.26 12.87 18.26
N LEU A 46 -12.40 11.86 18.30
CA LEU A 46 -11.67 11.46 19.50
C LEU A 46 -10.31 12.16 19.62
N GLU A 47 -9.75 12.20 20.82
CA GLU A 47 -8.40 12.72 21.06
C GLU A 47 -7.33 11.85 20.38
N SER A 48 -7.57 10.53 20.32
CA SER A 48 -6.76 9.59 19.55
C SER A 48 -6.77 9.92 18.05
N ASP A 49 -7.94 10.20 17.45
CA ASP A 49 -8.07 10.56 16.03
C ASP A 49 -7.16 11.76 15.68
N VAL A 50 -7.19 12.82 16.51
CA VAL A 50 -6.33 14.02 16.33
C VAL A 50 -4.85 13.66 16.45
N SER A 51 -4.49 12.89 17.48
CA SER A 51 -3.11 12.53 17.77
C SER A 51 -2.51 11.59 16.72
N GLU A 52 -3.30 10.64 16.21
CA GLU A 52 -2.91 9.71 15.16
C GLU A 52 -2.65 10.44 13.84
N GLN A 53 -3.56 11.34 13.43
CA GLN A 53 -3.37 12.11 12.21
C GLN A 53 -2.13 13.01 12.28
N MET A 54 -1.87 13.61 13.44
CA MET A 54 -0.63 14.37 13.69
C MET A 54 0.62 13.50 13.60
N ASN A 55 0.61 12.32 14.23
CA ASN A 55 1.76 11.42 14.24
C ASN A 55 2.06 10.92 12.83
N TYR A 56 1.02 10.62 12.05
CA TYR A 56 1.15 10.26 10.64
C TYR A 56 1.79 11.39 9.83
N ALA A 57 1.31 12.63 9.98
CA ALA A 57 1.90 13.78 9.29
C ALA A 57 3.39 14.00 9.66
N LYS A 58 3.75 13.84 10.95
CA LYS A 58 5.15 13.90 11.40
C LYS A 58 6.02 12.84 10.76
N GLN A 59 5.52 11.61 10.63
CA GLN A 59 6.25 10.52 9.96
C GLN A 59 6.50 10.81 8.48
N GLN A 60 5.63 11.60 7.83
CA GLN A 60 5.82 12.08 6.46
C GLN A 60 6.70 13.34 6.35
N GLY A 61 7.28 13.80 7.46
CA GLY A 61 8.16 14.97 7.48
C GLY A 61 7.44 16.32 7.59
N ALA A 62 6.16 16.34 7.96
CA ALA A 62 5.46 17.60 8.22
C ALA A 62 6.07 18.34 9.41
N SER A 63 6.43 19.61 9.20
CA SER A 63 7.01 20.49 10.22
C SER A 63 5.96 21.16 11.11
N ASN A 64 4.73 21.33 10.61
CA ASN A 64 3.63 21.91 11.36
C ASN A 64 2.91 20.85 12.21
N THR A 65 2.85 21.09 13.52
CA THR A 65 2.26 20.17 14.51
C THR A 65 1.20 20.86 15.34
N ASP A 66 0.48 21.83 14.77
CA ASP A 66 -0.62 22.51 15.45
C ASP A 66 -1.83 21.58 15.58
N LYS A 67 -2.10 21.13 16.81
CA LYS A 67 -3.28 20.33 17.18
C LYS A 67 -4.60 20.92 16.70
N CYS A 68 -4.72 22.25 16.71
CA CYS A 68 -5.94 22.95 16.35
C CYS A 68 -6.30 22.75 14.87
N GLU A 69 -5.30 22.77 13.98
CA GLU A 69 -5.51 22.58 12.54
C GLU A 69 -5.96 21.14 12.22
N PHE A 70 -5.35 20.14 12.86
CA PHE A 70 -5.76 18.74 12.68
C PHE A 70 -7.17 18.50 13.19
N LEU A 71 -7.51 19.03 14.38
CA LEU A 71 -8.87 18.96 14.90
C LEU A 71 -9.86 19.63 13.95
N GLU A 72 -9.56 20.82 13.44
CA GLU A 72 -10.43 21.53 12.50
C GLU A 72 -10.66 20.73 11.20
N ASN A 73 -9.62 20.09 10.67
CA ASN A 73 -9.74 19.22 9.50
C ASN A 73 -10.63 17.99 9.78
N LEU A 74 -10.52 17.40 10.96
CA LEU A 74 -11.38 16.27 11.38
C LEU A 74 -12.84 16.71 11.55
N ILE A 75 -13.08 17.87 12.18
CA ILE A 75 -14.43 18.43 12.33
C ILE A 75 -15.05 18.70 10.95
N ASN A 76 -14.29 19.29 10.02
CA ASN A 76 -14.73 19.51 8.65
C ASN A 76 -15.15 18.19 7.97
N ASN A 77 -14.29 17.17 8.05
CA ASN A 77 -14.59 15.86 7.49
C ASN A 77 -15.86 15.26 8.11
N LYS A 78 -15.97 15.27 9.44
CA LYS A 78 -17.15 14.77 10.15
C LYS A 78 -18.43 15.51 9.81
N LEU A 79 -18.37 16.83 9.57
CA LEU A 79 -19.52 17.58 9.07
C LEU A 79 -19.95 17.13 7.68
N LEU A 80 -19.01 16.84 6.77
CA LEU A 80 -19.33 16.28 5.46
C LEU A 80 -20.00 14.92 5.60
N VAL A 81 -19.46 14.02 6.42
CA VAL A 81 -20.04 12.69 6.68
C VAL A 81 -21.45 12.79 7.26
N TYR A 82 -21.64 13.65 8.26
CA TYR A 82 -22.94 13.90 8.89
C TYR A 82 -23.99 14.36 7.85
N GLU A 83 -23.63 15.34 7.02
CA GLU A 83 -24.55 15.84 5.98
C GLU A 83 -24.71 14.88 4.80
N ALA A 84 -23.74 13.99 4.57
CA ALA A 84 -23.81 12.95 3.55
C ALA A 84 -24.85 11.88 3.91
N LYS A 85 -24.84 11.39 5.15
CA LYS A 85 -25.76 10.35 5.64
C LYS A 85 -27.23 10.77 5.58
N LYS A 86 -27.49 12.08 5.55
CA LYS A 86 -28.82 12.69 5.42
C LYS A 86 -29.21 13.02 3.97
N ASP A 87 -28.26 12.98 3.03
CA ASP A 87 -28.48 13.30 1.64
C ASP A 87 -29.07 12.07 0.92
N THR A 88 -30.36 12.11 0.61
CA THR A 88 -31.08 10.98 -0.03
C THR A 88 -30.59 10.67 -1.44
N LEU A 89 -29.77 11.53 -2.02
CA LEU A 89 -29.13 11.32 -3.32
C LEU A 89 -27.78 10.61 -3.21
N ILE A 90 -27.28 10.34 -2.00
CA ILE A 90 -26.13 9.48 -1.76
C ILE A 90 -26.65 8.08 -1.42
N GLU A 91 -26.21 7.09 -2.18
CA GLU A 91 -26.59 5.70 -1.95
C GLU A 91 -26.14 5.22 -0.56
N ASN A 92 -27.05 4.59 0.18
CA ASN A 92 -26.72 3.96 1.46
C ASN A 92 -25.97 2.64 1.20
N ARG A 93 -24.67 2.65 1.50
CA ARG A 93 -23.78 1.49 1.31
C ARG A 93 -23.35 0.82 2.61
N SER A 94 -24.03 1.08 3.74
CA SER A 94 -23.58 0.59 5.06
C SER A 94 -23.41 -0.94 5.11
N ALA A 95 -24.33 -1.71 4.50
CA ALA A 95 -24.20 -3.17 4.44
C ALA A 95 -23.00 -3.63 3.58
N ALA A 96 -22.78 -2.97 2.45
CA ALA A 96 -21.64 -3.27 1.57
C ALA A 96 -20.30 -2.91 2.23
N ILE A 97 -20.24 -1.76 2.93
CA ILE A 97 -19.06 -1.31 3.66
C ILE A 97 -18.71 -2.29 4.78
N LYS A 98 -19.71 -2.77 5.52
CA LYS A 98 -19.51 -3.80 6.55
C LYS A 98 -18.92 -5.09 5.98
N GLU A 99 -19.38 -5.53 4.82
CA GLU A 99 -18.81 -6.71 4.15
C GLU A 99 -17.39 -6.45 3.63
N GLN A 100 -17.12 -5.25 3.10
CA GLN A 100 -15.78 -4.84 2.71
C GLN A 100 -14.82 -4.79 3.91
N ALA A 101 -15.28 -4.35 5.07
CA ALA A 101 -14.49 -4.34 6.30
C ALA A 101 -14.12 -5.77 6.73
N ASN A 102 -15.05 -6.73 6.61
CA ASN A 102 -14.77 -8.15 6.83
C ASN A 102 -13.70 -8.68 5.86
N GLY A 103 -13.83 -8.35 4.57
CA GLY A 103 -12.87 -8.73 3.53
C GLY A 103 -11.47 -8.15 3.76
N LYS A 104 -11.38 -6.86 4.08
CA LYS A 104 -10.11 -6.18 4.41
C LYS A 104 -9.46 -6.77 5.64
N TYR A 105 -10.24 -7.05 6.68
CA TYR A 105 -9.73 -7.72 7.88
C TYR A 105 -9.14 -9.10 7.54
N ALA A 106 -9.82 -9.91 6.71
CA ALA A 106 -9.30 -11.21 6.28
C ALA A 106 -8.02 -11.08 5.42
N GLN A 107 -7.97 -10.08 4.54
CA GLN A 107 -6.78 -9.77 3.74
C GLN A 107 -5.60 -9.36 4.62
N LEU A 108 -5.82 -8.50 5.63
CA LEU A 108 -4.78 -8.13 6.58
C LEU A 108 -4.30 -9.35 7.37
N LEU A 109 -5.22 -10.17 7.87
CA LEU A 109 -4.89 -11.39 8.60
C LEU A 109 -4.00 -12.34 7.80
N SER A 110 -4.17 -12.40 6.46
CA SER A 110 -3.33 -13.25 5.60
C SER A 110 -1.85 -12.86 5.55
N GLN A 111 -1.51 -11.63 5.98
CA GLN A 111 -0.13 -11.14 6.04
C GLN A 111 0.55 -11.43 7.39
N PHE A 112 -0.21 -11.92 8.37
CA PHE A 112 0.27 -12.21 9.71
C PHE A 112 0.21 -13.73 9.99
N PRO A 113 1.09 -14.25 10.87
CA PRO A 113 1.07 -15.66 11.25
C PRO A 113 -0.26 -16.10 11.89
N ASP A 114 -0.88 -15.21 12.67
CA ASP A 114 -2.12 -15.44 13.38
C ASP A 114 -2.80 -14.11 13.78
N GLU A 115 -4.07 -14.19 14.19
CA GLU A 115 -4.88 -13.02 14.59
C GLU A 115 -4.28 -12.29 15.79
N LYS A 116 -3.70 -12.99 16.76
CA LYS A 116 -3.14 -12.36 17.96
C LYS A 116 -1.95 -11.48 17.61
N SER A 117 -1.11 -11.92 16.68
CA SER A 117 0.04 -11.17 16.16
C SER A 117 -0.41 -9.92 15.40
N MET A 118 -1.44 -10.03 14.54
CA MET A 118 -2.03 -8.89 13.85
C MET A 118 -2.62 -7.87 14.83
N LEU A 119 -3.46 -8.31 15.76
CA LEU A 119 -4.10 -7.44 16.74
C LEU A 119 -3.08 -6.74 17.63
N ALA A 120 -2.00 -7.43 18.04
CA ALA A 120 -0.90 -6.82 18.78
C ALA A 120 -0.16 -5.75 17.96
N ALA A 121 0.11 -6.02 16.67
CA ALA A 121 0.80 -5.08 15.78
C ALA A 121 -0.01 -3.79 15.57
N TYR A 122 -1.33 -3.91 15.36
CA TYR A 122 -2.25 -2.78 15.20
C TYR A 122 -2.82 -2.25 16.52
N LYS A 123 -2.41 -2.81 17.66
CA LYS A 123 -2.84 -2.42 19.01
C LYS A 123 -4.34 -2.52 19.27
N PHE A 124 -5.02 -3.46 18.62
CA PHE A 124 -6.42 -3.80 18.89
C PHE A 124 -6.53 -4.94 19.90
N ARG A 125 -7.61 -4.96 20.70
CA ARG A 125 -7.84 -6.01 21.71
C ARG A 125 -8.52 -7.23 21.11
N THR A 126 -9.42 -6.98 20.14
CA THR A 126 -10.25 -8.02 19.52
C THR A 126 -10.40 -7.79 18.02
N GLY A 127 -10.63 -8.86 17.26
CA GLY A 127 -10.97 -8.74 15.84
C GLY A 127 -12.25 -7.95 15.58
N TYR A 128 -13.21 -7.97 16.52
CA TYR A 128 -14.42 -7.16 16.44
C TYR A 128 -14.12 -5.65 16.48
N GLU A 129 -13.25 -5.23 17.41
CA GLU A 129 -12.81 -3.83 17.54
C GLU A 129 -12.13 -3.35 16.25
N MET A 130 -11.20 -4.15 15.72
CA MET A 130 -10.50 -3.83 14.47
C MET A 130 -11.45 -3.76 13.27
N LYS A 131 -12.40 -4.71 13.14
CA LYS A 131 -13.40 -4.69 12.05
C LYS A 131 -14.27 -3.44 12.11
N ASN A 132 -14.73 -3.06 13.30
CA ASN A 132 -15.50 -1.83 13.48
C ASN A 132 -14.68 -0.57 13.17
N ALA A 133 -13.38 -0.56 13.50
CA ALA A 133 -12.51 0.55 13.13
C ALA A 133 -12.35 0.65 11.60
N ILE A 134 -12.15 -0.47 10.91
CA ILE A 134 -12.11 -0.52 9.43
C ILE A 134 -13.44 -0.04 8.84
N GLU A 135 -14.57 -0.54 9.37
CA GLU A 135 -15.92 -0.15 8.94
C GLU A 135 -16.15 1.37 9.14
N LYS A 136 -15.73 1.93 10.28
CA LYS A 136 -15.82 3.37 10.57
C LYS A 136 -15.00 4.18 9.56
N ILE A 137 -13.75 3.80 9.32
CA ILE A 137 -12.85 4.50 8.37
C ILE A 137 -13.44 4.47 6.95
N ASP A 138 -13.92 3.30 6.51
CA ASP A 138 -14.50 3.14 5.18
C ASP A 138 -15.82 3.92 5.03
N THR A 139 -16.62 3.95 6.09
CA THR A 139 -17.84 4.76 6.18
C THR A 139 -17.53 6.24 6.04
N ASP A 140 -16.61 6.76 6.86
CA ASP A 140 -16.20 8.17 6.84
C ASP A 140 -15.63 8.54 5.46
N THR A 141 -14.79 7.67 4.90
CA THR A 141 -14.19 7.88 3.57
C THR A 141 -15.25 7.94 2.49
N TYR A 142 -16.15 6.95 2.43
CA TYR A 142 -17.19 6.88 1.40
C TYR A 142 -18.13 8.09 1.46
N TYR A 143 -18.73 8.34 2.62
CA TYR A 143 -19.72 9.41 2.77
C TYR A 143 -19.08 10.80 2.64
N GLY A 144 -17.87 10.99 3.20
CA GLY A 144 -17.12 12.23 3.04
C GLY A 144 -16.78 12.52 1.57
N GLN A 145 -16.27 11.52 0.84
CA GLN A 145 -15.96 11.66 -0.59
C GLN A 145 -17.21 11.87 -1.43
N ALA A 146 -18.28 11.11 -1.20
CA ALA A 146 -19.54 11.27 -1.93
C ALA A 146 -20.12 12.67 -1.76
N LYS A 147 -20.07 13.22 -0.53
CA LYS A 147 -20.55 14.58 -0.28
C LYS A 147 -19.64 15.64 -0.90
N TYR A 148 -18.32 15.48 -0.78
CA TYR A 148 -17.36 16.35 -1.45
C TYR A 148 -17.61 16.40 -2.97
N GLN A 149 -17.77 15.24 -3.61
CA GLN A 149 -18.04 15.14 -5.04
C GLN A 149 -19.35 15.84 -5.42
N ARG A 150 -20.44 15.64 -4.66
CA ARG A 150 -21.72 16.31 -4.92
C ARG A 150 -21.65 17.82 -4.78
N ILE A 151 -20.91 18.32 -3.80
CA ILE A 151 -20.72 19.77 -3.64
C ILE A 151 -19.91 20.33 -4.81
N THR A 152 -18.90 19.59 -5.26
CA THR A 152 -17.91 20.05 -6.26
C THR A 152 -18.20 19.59 -7.69
N GLU A 153 -19.33 18.91 -7.94
CA GLU A 153 -19.68 18.28 -9.22
C GLU A 153 -19.66 19.27 -10.38
N LYS A 154 -20.18 20.49 -10.14
CA LYS A 154 -20.27 21.56 -11.12
C LYS A 154 -19.09 22.54 -11.07
N ALA A 155 -18.04 22.19 -10.33
CA ALA A 155 -16.85 23.03 -10.27
C ALA A 155 -16.11 22.95 -11.61
N ASP A 156 -15.99 24.10 -12.25
CA ASP A 156 -15.15 24.31 -13.43
C ASP A 156 -14.52 25.70 -13.38
N VAL A 157 -13.47 25.91 -14.14
CA VAL A 157 -12.73 27.18 -14.22
C VAL A 157 -12.56 27.61 -15.67
N THR A 158 -12.91 28.86 -15.93
CA THR A 158 -12.71 29.53 -17.23
C THR A 158 -11.26 29.95 -17.41
N PRO A 159 -10.77 30.17 -18.65
CA PRO A 159 -9.40 30.64 -18.88
C PRO A 159 -9.04 31.95 -18.17
N ASN A 160 -10.02 32.85 -17.99
CA ASN A 160 -9.81 34.10 -17.25
C ASN A 160 -9.61 33.82 -15.76
N GLU A 161 -10.41 32.93 -15.15
CA GLU A 161 -10.23 32.52 -13.75
C GLU A 161 -8.86 31.84 -13.52
N VAL A 162 -8.36 31.09 -14.50
CA VAL A 162 -7.01 30.50 -14.46
C VAL A 162 -5.94 31.59 -14.46
N THR A 163 -6.11 32.62 -15.28
CA THR A 163 -5.19 33.77 -15.37
C THR A 163 -5.20 34.59 -14.07
N ASP A 164 -6.39 34.86 -13.52
CA ASP A 164 -6.55 35.58 -12.25
C ASP A 164 -5.92 34.81 -11.09
N PHE A 165 -6.14 33.49 -11.04
CA PHE A 165 -5.49 32.61 -10.08
C PHE A 165 -3.97 32.68 -10.19
N PHE A 166 -3.41 32.55 -11.40
CA PHE A 166 -1.98 32.65 -11.61
C PHE A 166 -1.42 33.99 -11.12
N ASN A 167 -2.04 35.11 -11.49
CA ASN A 167 -1.56 36.43 -11.10
C ASN A 167 -1.62 36.66 -9.59
N LEU A 168 -2.68 36.18 -8.93
CA LEU A 168 -2.88 36.33 -7.49
C LEU A 168 -1.90 35.46 -6.67
N TYR A 169 -1.63 34.24 -7.13
CA TYR A 169 -0.82 33.26 -6.39
C TYR A 169 0.60 33.09 -6.93
N LYS A 170 1.02 33.87 -7.93
CA LYS A 170 2.30 33.72 -8.64
C LYS A 170 3.51 33.47 -7.74
N ALA A 171 3.61 34.19 -6.61
CA ALA A 171 4.72 34.07 -5.67
C ALA A 171 4.67 32.81 -4.78
N GLN A 172 3.51 32.16 -4.68
CA GLN A 172 3.27 30.96 -3.87
C GLN A 172 3.22 29.68 -4.72
N LEU A 173 3.14 29.80 -6.05
CA LEU A 173 3.11 28.64 -6.92
C LEU A 173 4.47 27.91 -6.88
N PRO A 174 4.47 26.57 -6.83
CA PRO A 174 5.70 25.80 -6.83
C PRO A 174 6.44 25.96 -8.16
N GLU A 175 7.77 25.87 -8.11
CA GLU A 175 8.57 25.71 -9.32
C GLU A 175 8.40 24.30 -9.88
N ILE A 176 8.45 24.19 -11.20
CA ILE A 176 8.45 22.90 -11.88
C ILE A 176 9.87 22.38 -11.81
N LYS A 177 10.04 21.19 -11.24
CA LYS A 177 11.33 20.49 -11.24
C LYS A 177 11.64 19.96 -12.64
N ASP A 178 12.87 19.48 -12.82
CA ASP A 178 13.25 18.78 -14.05
C ASP A 178 12.40 17.51 -14.20
N GLU A 179 11.59 17.47 -15.25
CA GLU A 179 10.64 16.41 -15.56
C GLU A 179 10.96 15.81 -16.93
N VAL A 180 10.64 14.52 -17.11
CA VAL A 180 10.72 13.84 -18.41
C VAL A 180 9.44 13.06 -18.67
N SER A 181 9.17 12.80 -19.95
CA SER A 181 8.16 11.82 -20.36
C SER A 181 8.87 10.62 -20.96
N LEU A 182 8.52 9.42 -20.50
CA LEU A 182 9.15 8.18 -20.92
C LEU A 182 8.10 7.21 -21.47
N ALA A 183 8.50 6.44 -22.48
CA ALA A 183 7.77 5.27 -22.92
C ALA A 183 8.68 4.03 -22.88
N GLN A 184 8.15 2.86 -22.55
CA GLN A 184 8.91 1.62 -22.47
C GLN A 184 8.29 0.48 -23.27
N ILE A 185 9.17 -0.44 -23.68
CA ILE A 185 8.80 -1.77 -24.17
C ILE A 185 9.60 -2.75 -23.32
N VAL A 186 8.88 -3.65 -22.64
CA VAL A 186 9.46 -4.64 -21.74
C VAL A 186 9.30 -6.02 -22.37
N MET A 187 10.33 -6.86 -22.32
CA MET A 187 10.30 -8.24 -22.77
C MET A 187 10.77 -9.16 -21.66
N ASN A 188 9.97 -10.19 -21.38
CA ASN A 188 10.36 -11.24 -20.46
C ASN A 188 11.26 -12.25 -21.22
N PRO A 189 12.49 -12.50 -20.75
CA PRO A 189 13.33 -13.55 -21.32
C PRO A 189 12.61 -14.90 -21.27
N LYS A 190 12.62 -15.61 -22.39
CA LYS A 190 11.99 -16.93 -22.49
C LYS A 190 13.00 -18.01 -22.12
N LEU A 191 12.65 -18.84 -21.16
CA LEU A 191 13.45 -20.01 -20.83
C LEU A 191 13.43 -21.01 -21.99
N THR A 192 14.59 -21.57 -22.28
CA THR A 192 14.80 -22.70 -23.18
C THR A 192 14.17 -23.95 -22.58
N GLU A 193 13.76 -24.89 -23.44
CA GLU A 193 13.21 -26.17 -22.97
C GLU A 193 14.23 -26.95 -22.15
N ALA A 194 15.52 -26.88 -22.50
CA ALA A 194 16.59 -27.52 -21.72
C ALA A 194 16.65 -26.98 -20.28
N HIS A 195 16.63 -25.66 -20.11
CA HIS A 195 16.65 -25.02 -18.79
C HIS A 195 15.39 -25.34 -17.99
N LYS A 196 14.20 -25.32 -18.61
CA LYS A 196 12.96 -25.76 -17.94
C LYS A 196 13.07 -27.20 -17.46
N GLN A 197 13.60 -28.11 -18.29
CA GLN A 197 13.78 -29.52 -17.90
C GLN A 197 14.79 -29.68 -16.76
N GLU A 198 15.82 -28.83 -16.67
CA GLU A 198 16.74 -28.81 -15.55
C GLU A 198 16.03 -28.47 -14.23
N ILE A 199 15.21 -27.41 -14.22
CA ILE A 199 14.41 -27.02 -13.04
C ILE A 199 13.45 -28.14 -12.64
N ILE A 200 12.74 -28.72 -13.62
CA ILE A 200 11.82 -29.85 -13.42
C ILE A 200 12.56 -31.07 -12.87
N ALA A 201 13.74 -31.41 -13.40
CA ALA A 201 14.55 -32.53 -12.94
C ALA A 201 15.02 -32.32 -11.49
N ARG A 202 15.40 -31.08 -11.13
CA ARG A 202 15.78 -30.73 -9.76
C ARG A 202 14.60 -30.89 -8.79
N LEU A 203 13.41 -30.42 -9.16
CA LEU A 203 12.20 -30.62 -8.35
C LEU A 203 11.80 -32.10 -8.23
N LYS A 204 11.94 -32.88 -9.31
CA LYS A 204 11.72 -34.34 -9.28
C LYS A 204 12.70 -35.02 -8.34
N LYS A 205 13.96 -34.61 -8.32
CA LYS A 205 14.96 -35.12 -7.38
C LYS A 205 14.60 -34.78 -5.94
N ILE A 206 14.25 -33.53 -5.65
CA ILE A 206 13.77 -33.12 -4.32
C ILE A 206 12.56 -33.97 -3.88
N LYS A 207 11.60 -34.20 -4.77
CA LYS A 207 10.44 -35.08 -4.50
C LYS A 207 10.88 -36.52 -4.19
N GLN A 208 11.86 -37.05 -4.90
CA GLN A 208 12.42 -38.39 -4.65
C GLN A 208 13.14 -38.46 -3.29
N ASP A 209 13.91 -37.44 -2.93
CA ASP A 209 14.60 -37.35 -1.64
C ASP A 209 13.57 -37.34 -0.48
N ILE A 210 12.47 -36.60 -0.64
CA ILE A 210 11.36 -36.60 0.31
C ILE A 210 10.70 -37.99 0.41
N ALA A 211 10.48 -38.65 -0.72
CA ALA A 211 9.96 -40.03 -0.73
C ALA A 211 10.94 -41.03 -0.10
N GLY A 212 12.25 -40.74 -0.14
CA GLY A 212 13.32 -41.51 0.48
C GLY A 212 13.47 -41.31 2.00
N GLY A 213 12.66 -40.45 2.61
CA GLY A 213 12.61 -40.24 4.06
C GLY A 213 13.09 -38.86 4.51
N GLU A 214 13.54 -37.99 3.60
CA GLU A 214 13.81 -36.61 3.96
C GLU A 214 12.50 -35.85 4.24
N SER A 215 12.53 -34.89 5.17
CA SER A 215 11.35 -34.10 5.47
C SER A 215 11.15 -33.01 4.40
N PHE A 216 9.89 -32.82 3.98
CA PHE A 216 9.51 -31.72 3.09
C PHE A 216 9.95 -30.36 3.66
N GLU A 217 9.82 -30.21 4.99
CA GLU A 217 10.17 -29.01 5.72
C GLU A 217 11.65 -28.63 5.56
N SER A 218 12.55 -29.60 5.70
CA SER A 218 14.00 -29.38 5.53
C SER A 218 14.33 -29.05 4.08
N GLN A 219 13.76 -29.79 3.13
CA GLN A 219 13.96 -29.56 1.69
C GLN A 219 13.48 -28.18 1.27
N ALA A 220 12.34 -27.73 1.78
CA ALA A 220 11.81 -26.40 1.53
C ALA A 220 12.72 -25.29 2.10
N ARG A 221 13.27 -25.46 3.30
CA ARG A 221 14.23 -24.49 3.86
C ARG A 221 15.52 -24.38 3.08
N ILE A 222 15.98 -25.49 2.49
CA ILE A 222 17.25 -25.54 1.75
C ILE A 222 17.09 -25.02 0.32
N TYR A 223 16.00 -25.41 -0.36
CA TYR A 223 15.87 -25.23 -1.80
C TYR A 223 14.77 -24.28 -2.25
N SER A 224 13.76 -24.02 -1.42
CA SER A 224 12.66 -23.16 -1.84
C SER A 224 13.12 -21.72 -1.91
N GLU A 225 12.85 -21.08 -3.04
CA GLU A 225 13.12 -19.68 -3.31
C GLU A 225 11.90 -18.80 -2.99
N ASP A 226 10.83 -19.36 -2.39
CA ASP A 226 9.69 -18.57 -1.92
C ASP A 226 10.00 -17.85 -0.59
N PRO A 227 10.13 -16.51 -0.58
CA PRO A 227 10.47 -15.77 0.63
C PRO A 227 9.39 -15.85 1.71
N GLY A 228 8.12 -16.11 1.34
CA GLY A 228 6.98 -16.12 2.26
C GLY A 228 6.89 -17.39 3.10
N SER A 229 7.32 -18.55 2.58
CA SER A 229 7.13 -19.83 3.27
C SER A 229 8.38 -20.69 3.42
N ALA A 230 9.47 -20.43 2.67
CA ALA A 230 10.67 -21.28 2.69
C ALA A 230 11.23 -21.48 4.11
N SER A 231 11.36 -20.40 4.89
CA SER A 231 11.87 -20.46 6.27
C SER A 231 10.97 -21.27 7.22
N ASN A 232 9.66 -21.33 6.94
CA ASN A 232 8.67 -22.13 7.64
C ASN A 232 8.47 -23.52 6.99
N GLY A 233 9.46 -23.99 6.24
CA GLY A 233 9.43 -25.30 5.58
C GLY A 233 8.34 -25.44 4.53
N GLY A 234 8.06 -24.34 3.83
CA GLY A 234 7.09 -24.26 2.73
C GLY A 234 5.64 -24.18 3.19
N LEU A 235 5.35 -24.19 4.51
CA LEU A 235 4.00 -24.34 5.05
C LEU A 235 3.19 -23.03 4.99
N MET A 236 2.04 -23.13 4.32
CA MET A 236 0.98 -22.13 4.27
C MET A 236 -0.29 -22.71 4.88
N LYS A 237 -0.88 -22.00 5.84
CA LYS A 237 -2.06 -22.45 6.61
C LYS A 237 -3.30 -21.64 6.24
N ASN A 238 -4.46 -22.26 6.39
CA ASN A 238 -5.78 -21.65 6.20
C ASN A 238 -5.96 -20.96 4.84
N ILE A 239 -5.36 -21.52 3.78
CA ILE A 239 -5.52 -21.00 2.42
C ILE A 239 -6.99 -21.15 2.03
N SER A 240 -7.64 -20.04 1.70
CA SER A 240 -9.01 -20.05 1.19
C SER A 240 -9.02 -20.34 -0.31
N LYS A 241 -9.99 -21.11 -0.79
CA LYS A 241 -10.19 -21.29 -2.25
C LYS A 241 -10.30 -19.94 -2.97
N GLY A 242 -9.59 -19.79 -4.08
CA GLY A 242 -9.46 -18.57 -4.88
C GLY A 242 -8.34 -17.63 -4.43
N GLN A 243 -7.62 -17.94 -3.35
CA GLN A 243 -6.53 -17.09 -2.84
C GLN A 243 -5.21 -17.31 -3.62
N MET A 244 -4.98 -18.52 -4.14
CA MET A 244 -3.73 -18.88 -4.82
C MET A 244 -3.87 -18.80 -6.34
N VAL A 245 -2.73 -18.69 -7.03
CA VAL A 245 -2.71 -18.76 -8.50
C VAL A 245 -3.27 -20.09 -8.98
N LYS A 246 -4.03 -20.06 -10.08
CA LYS A 246 -4.80 -21.22 -10.58
C LYS A 246 -3.98 -22.51 -10.70
N PRO A 247 -2.74 -22.51 -11.23
CA PRO A 247 -1.96 -23.75 -11.35
C PRO A 247 -1.65 -24.37 -9.98
N PHE A 248 -1.30 -23.54 -9.01
CA PHE A 248 -1.00 -23.97 -7.65
C PHE A 248 -2.24 -24.57 -6.98
N GLU A 249 -3.36 -23.84 -7.02
CA GLU A 249 -4.59 -24.28 -6.38
C GLU A 249 -5.14 -25.57 -7.00
N ALA A 250 -5.15 -25.65 -8.33
CA ALA A 250 -5.60 -26.84 -9.04
C ALA A 250 -4.77 -28.08 -8.65
N ALA A 251 -3.44 -27.93 -8.59
CA ALA A 251 -2.56 -29.00 -8.15
C ALA A 251 -2.83 -29.37 -6.69
N ALA A 252 -2.83 -28.41 -5.77
CA ALA A 252 -3.04 -28.66 -4.34
C ALA A 252 -4.37 -29.38 -4.05
N LEU A 253 -5.45 -28.97 -4.72
CA LEU A 253 -6.80 -29.49 -4.46
C LEU A 253 -7.08 -30.85 -5.11
N ASN A 254 -6.26 -31.26 -6.07
CA ASN A 254 -6.33 -32.58 -6.71
C ASN A 254 -5.55 -33.65 -5.95
N LEU A 255 -4.70 -33.27 -5.00
CA LEU A 255 -3.92 -34.17 -4.15
C LEU A 255 -4.77 -34.74 -3.00
N GLN A 256 -4.38 -35.92 -2.54
CA GLN A 256 -4.79 -36.46 -1.24
C GLN A 256 -3.96 -35.84 -0.10
N GLU A 257 -4.47 -35.88 1.14
CA GLU A 257 -3.71 -35.38 2.29
C GLU A 257 -2.40 -36.18 2.45
N GLY A 258 -1.29 -35.46 2.56
CA GLY A 258 0.07 -36.00 2.59
C GLY A 258 0.73 -36.18 1.21
N GLU A 259 -0.04 -36.21 0.12
CA GLU A 259 0.46 -36.43 -1.24
C GLU A 259 1.24 -35.21 -1.77
N ILE A 260 2.26 -35.47 -2.59
CA ILE A 260 3.11 -34.46 -3.23
C ILE A 260 2.89 -34.47 -4.75
N SER A 261 2.58 -33.32 -5.34
CA SER A 261 2.39 -33.15 -6.78
C SER A 261 3.65 -33.45 -7.59
N ASP A 262 3.49 -33.67 -8.89
CA ASP A 262 4.60 -33.46 -9.84
C ASP A 262 4.92 -31.96 -9.97
N PRO A 263 6.06 -31.58 -10.58
CA PRO A 263 6.39 -30.17 -10.81
C PRO A 263 5.30 -29.44 -11.60
N VAL A 264 4.85 -28.31 -11.08
CA VAL A 264 3.78 -27.46 -11.65
C VAL A 264 4.34 -26.10 -12.00
N GLU A 265 4.09 -25.63 -13.21
CA GLU A 265 4.48 -24.29 -13.65
C GLU A 265 3.46 -23.24 -13.22
N SER A 266 3.94 -22.09 -12.73
CA SER A 266 3.14 -20.90 -12.48
C SER A 266 3.89 -19.63 -12.88
N GLU A 267 3.26 -18.46 -12.72
CA GLU A 267 3.87 -17.17 -13.03
C GLU A 267 5.07 -16.78 -12.14
N PHE A 268 5.34 -17.56 -11.09
CA PHE A 268 6.46 -17.39 -10.17
C PHE A 268 7.61 -18.40 -10.39
N GLY A 269 7.40 -19.42 -11.22
CA GLY A 269 8.37 -20.50 -11.44
C GLY A 269 7.73 -21.88 -11.35
N TYR A 270 8.52 -22.88 -10.96
CA TYR A 270 8.10 -24.28 -10.87
C TYR A 270 7.98 -24.72 -9.41
N HIS A 271 6.93 -25.48 -9.12
CA HIS A 271 6.52 -25.82 -7.76
C HIS A 271 6.36 -27.33 -7.61
N ILE A 272 6.77 -27.89 -6.49
CA ILE A 272 6.16 -29.13 -5.98
C ILE A 272 5.33 -28.78 -4.75
N ILE A 273 4.14 -29.37 -4.66
CA ILE A 273 3.12 -28.96 -3.70
C ILE A 273 2.69 -30.19 -2.91
N GLN A 274 2.61 -30.07 -1.59
CA GLN A 274 2.04 -31.07 -0.71
C GLN A 274 0.73 -30.57 -0.13
N LEU A 275 -0.36 -31.34 -0.25
CA LEU A 275 -1.57 -31.04 0.51
C LEU A 275 -1.38 -31.54 1.93
N VAL A 276 -1.43 -30.65 2.92
CA VAL A 276 -1.28 -31.02 4.33
C VAL A 276 -2.62 -31.41 4.92
N LYS A 277 -3.64 -30.59 4.71
CA LYS A 277 -4.97 -30.77 5.28
C LYS A 277 -6.03 -30.06 4.46
N LYS A 278 -7.23 -30.62 4.36
CA LYS A 278 -8.40 -29.96 3.77
C LYS A 278 -9.49 -29.79 4.83
N SER A 279 -10.02 -28.57 4.96
CA SER A 279 -11.05 -28.21 5.94
C SER A 279 -12.13 -27.34 5.29
N GLY A 280 -13.13 -27.99 4.70
CA GLY A 280 -14.24 -27.30 4.03
C GLY A 280 -13.77 -26.46 2.83
N LYS A 281 -13.89 -25.13 2.94
CA LYS A 281 -13.42 -24.18 1.92
C LYS A 281 -11.95 -23.80 2.05
N ASN A 282 -11.28 -24.22 3.12
CA ASN A 282 -9.89 -23.90 3.40
C ASN A 282 -9.02 -25.15 3.30
N TYR A 283 -7.72 -24.95 3.07
CA TYR A 283 -6.73 -26.01 3.07
C TYR A 283 -5.36 -25.49 3.54
N ASP A 284 -4.56 -26.41 4.07
CA ASP A 284 -3.15 -26.18 4.39
C ASP A 284 -2.31 -26.87 3.32
N ALA A 285 -1.29 -26.20 2.81
CA ALA A 285 -0.38 -26.75 1.81
C ALA A 285 1.07 -26.43 2.17
N ARG A 286 1.99 -27.31 1.77
CA ARG A 286 3.41 -26.96 1.66
C ARG A 286 3.81 -26.83 0.21
N HIS A 287 4.81 -26.01 -0.08
CA HIS A 287 5.42 -26.00 -1.41
C HIS A 287 6.92 -25.71 -1.38
N ILE A 288 7.58 -26.14 -2.46
CA ILE A 288 8.95 -25.76 -2.78
C ILE A 288 8.89 -25.10 -4.16
N LEU A 289 9.26 -23.83 -4.20
CA LEU A 289 9.34 -23.03 -5.43
C LEU A 289 10.79 -22.98 -5.88
N LEU A 290 11.04 -23.30 -7.15
CA LEU A 290 12.23 -22.88 -7.88
C LEU A 290 11.82 -21.81 -8.90
N MET A 291 12.34 -20.60 -8.77
CA MET A 291 12.09 -19.49 -9.67
C MET A 291 12.59 -19.83 -11.07
N ALA A 292 11.79 -19.47 -12.06
CA ALA A 292 12.17 -19.56 -13.47
C ALA A 292 13.07 -18.37 -13.86
N THR A 293 14.19 -18.19 -13.15
CA THR A 293 15.15 -17.11 -13.39
C THR A 293 15.89 -17.37 -14.71
N PRO A 294 15.85 -16.48 -15.70
CA PRO A 294 16.50 -16.72 -16.98
C PRO A 294 18.03 -16.66 -16.86
N THR A 295 18.72 -17.45 -17.69
CA THR A 295 20.18 -17.40 -17.85
C THR A 295 20.64 -16.18 -18.65
N ASP A 296 21.92 -15.82 -18.55
CA ASP A 296 22.52 -14.74 -19.35
C ASP A 296 22.33 -14.93 -20.86
N ALA A 297 22.35 -16.16 -21.35
CA ALA A 297 22.11 -16.48 -22.76
C ALA A 297 20.66 -16.22 -23.19
N GLU A 298 19.69 -16.54 -22.32
CA GLU A 298 18.27 -16.29 -22.55
C GLU A 298 17.95 -14.79 -22.48
N ILE A 299 18.56 -14.08 -21.52
CA ILE A 299 18.52 -12.61 -21.43
C ILE A 299 19.10 -11.99 -22.70
N LYS A 300 20.30 -12.42 -23.14
CA LYS A 300 20.93 -11.94 -24.38
C LYS A 300 20.05 -12.17 -25.61
N THR A 301 19.37 -13.31 -25.67
CA THR A 301 18.42 -13.61 -26.76
C THR A 301 17.25 -12.62 -26.78
N ALA A 302 16.70 -12.29 -25.60
CA ALA A 302 15.67 -11.26 -25.48
C ALA A 302 16.18 -9.86 -25.87
N LYS A 303 17.40 -9.50 -25.47
CA LYS A 303 18.05 -8.24 -25.88
C LYS A 303 18.18 -8.11 -27.39
N VAL A 304 18.75 -9.12 -28.05
CA VAL A 304 18.91 -9.14 -29.52
C VAL A 304 17.56 -8.96 -30.23
N LYS A 305 16.51 -9.62 -29.72
CA LYS A 305 15.17 -9.48 -30.26
C LYS A 305 14.61 -8.06 -30.05
N LEU A 306 14.80 -7.49 -28.86
CA LEU A 306 14.31 -6.15 -28.56
C LEU A 306 15.09 -5.06 -29.31
N ASP A 307 16.40 -5.24 -29.51
CA ASP A 307 17.21 -4.37 -30.37
C ASP A 307 16.75 -4.45 -31.83
N SER A 308 16.36 -5.63 -32.32
CA SER A 308 15.78 -5.76 -33.67
C SER A 308 14.46 -4.98 -33.80
N ILE A 309 13.62 -4.99 -32.76
CA ILE A 309 12.40 -4.19 -32.70
C ILE A 309 12.75 -2.70 -32.65
N ARG A 310 13.74 -2.30 -31.85
CA ARG A 310 14.25 -0.93 -31.78
C ARG A 310 14.71 -0.44 -33.16
N THR A 311 15.46 -1.24 -33.92
CA THR A 311 15.88 -0.89 -35.28
C THR A 311 14.69 -0.61 -36.19
N LEU A 312 13.62 -1.41 -36.12
CA LEU A 312 12.39 -1.14 -36.89
C LEU A 312 11.75 0.20 -36.53
N ILE A 313 11.82 0.60 -35.26
CA ILE A 313 11.29 1.88 -34.78
C ILE A 313 12.16 3.04 -35.29
N VAL A 314 13.48 2.94 -35.12
CA VAL A 314 14.44 3.96 -35.55
C VAL A 314 14.41 4.15 -37.07
N ASP A 315 14.25 3.06 -37.84
CA ASP A 315 14.11 3.10 -39.30
C ASP A 315 12.73 3.64 -39.77
N GLY A 316 11.82 3.98 -38.87
CA GLY A 316 10.47 4.46 -39.19
C GLY A 316 9.53 3.39 -39.78
N LYS A 317 9.93 2.11 -39.75
CA LYS A 317 9.14 0.97 -40.25
C LYS A 317 8.03 0.55 -39.27
N MET A 318 8.09 1.02 -38.03
CA MET A 318 7.10 0.76 -36.99
C MET A 318 7.06 1.92 -36.00
N THR A 319 5.89 2.28 -35.49
CA THR A 319 5.83 3.26 -34.40
C THR A 319 6.16 2.61 -33.06
N PHE A 320 6.67 3.40 -32.09
CA PHE A 320 6.89 2.91 -30.73
C PHE A 320 5.59 2.40 -30.09
N LYS A 321 4.47 3.07 -30.36
CA LYS A 321 3.12 2.66 -29.94
C LYS A 321 2.77 1.27 -30.44
N ASP A 322 2.95 1.02 -31.74
CA ASP A 322 2.62 -0.29 -32.34
C ASP A 322 3.56 -1.38 -31.81
N ALA A 323 4.85 -1.06 -31.66
CA ALA A 323 5.82 -1.98 -31.10
C ALA A 323 5.48 -2.35 -29.64
N SER A 324 5.11 -1.36 -28.81
CA SER A 324 4.65 -1.58 -27.45
C SER A 324 3.41 -2.49 -27.42
N PHE A 325 2.37 -2.14 -28.19
CA PHE A 325 1.14 -2.92 -28.28
C PHE A 325 1.36 -4.35 -28.78
N ARG A 326 2.33 -4.59 -29.66
CA ARG A 326 2.56 -5.93 -30.22
C ARG A 326 3.49 -6.77 -29.37
N PHE A 327 4.56 -6.18 -28.85
CA PHE A 327 5.70 -6.94 -28.32
C PHE A 327 5.96 -6.76 -26.83
N SER A 328 5.44 -5.70 -26.20
CA SER A 328 5.65 -5.52 -24.76
C SER A 328 4.94 -6.60 -23.96
N ASP A 329 5.60 -7.13 -22.94
CA ASP A 329 5.04 -8.03 -21.94
C ASP A 329 4.50 -7.25 -20.71
N ASP A 330 4.79 -5.94 -20.61
CA ASP A 330 4.26 -5.08 -19.56
C ASP A 330 2.80 -4.68 -19.86
N LYS A 331 1.86 -5.37 -19.21
CA LYS A 331 0.42 -5.14 -19.36
C LYS A 331 -0.04 -3.76 -18.89
N ARG A 332 0.74 -3.06 -18.06
CA ARG A 332 0.38 -1.72 -17.55
C ARG A 332 0.53 -0.66 -18.62
N THR A 333 1.58 -0.77 -19.43
CA THR A 333 1.93 0.25 -20.43
C THR A 333 1.71 -0.20 -21.88
N LYS A 334 1.61 -1.51 -22.14
CA LYS A 334 1.37 -2.05 -23.50
C LYS A 334 0.17 -1.41 -24.22
N PHE A 335 -0.89 -1.09 -23.49
CA PHE A 335 -2.13 -0.55 -24.05
C PHE A 335 -2.19 0.99 -24.07
N ASN A 336 -1.21 1.68 -23.46
CA ASN A 336 -1.12 3.14 -23.44
C ASN A 336 0.07 3.68 -24.25
N ALA A 337 0.45 2.97 -25.32
CA ALA A 337 1.62 3.27 -26.15
C ALA A 337 2.98 3.15 -25.45
N GLY A 338 3.05 2.42 -24.33
CA GLY A 338 4.27 2.27 -23.53
C GLY A 338 4.51 3.39 -22.53
N ILE A 339 3.63 4.39 -22.44
CA ILE A 339 3.83 5.57 -21.61
C ILE A 339 3.93 5.17 -20.13
N ILE A 340 5.02 5.57 -19.49
CA ILE A 340 5.21 5.40 -18.05
C ILE A 340 4.47 6.54 -17.34
N PRO A 341 3.48 6.24 -16.48
CA PRO A 341 2.74 7.27 -15.76
C PRO A 341 3.61 7.89 -14.65
N GLY A 342 3.47 9.20 -14.46
CA GLY A 342 3.97 9.93 -13.30
C GLY A 342 3.22 9.58 -12.03
N ALA A 343 3.80 9.98 -10.88
CA ALA A 343 3.19 9.75 -9.56
C ALA A 343 1.82 10.43 -9.40
N ASP A 344 1.58 11.51 -10.14
CA ASP A 344 0.32 12.25 -10.19
C ASP A 344 -0.68 11.71 -11.24
N GLY A 345 -0.33 10.63 -11.94
CA GLY A 345 -1.13 10.05 -13.02
C GLY A 345 -0.97 10.75 -14.37
N SER A 346 -0.14 11.79 -14.48
CA SER A 346 0.24 12.40 -15.76
C SER A 346 1.24 11.52 -16.52
N ASN A 347 1.75 11.99 -17.66
CA ASN A 347 2.86 11.38 -18.37
C ASN A 347 4.22 12.05 -18.06
N LYS A 348 4.29 12.89 -17.01
CA LYS A 348 5.48 13.61 -16.61
C LYS A 348 6.04 13.00 -15.32
N ILE A 349 7.35 12.78 -15.29
CA ILE A 349 8.06 12.11 -14.21
C ILE A 349 9.20 13.02 -13.76
N GLU A 350 9.27 13.35 -12.47
CA GLU A 350 10.42 14.08 -11.92
C GLU A 350 11.69 13.27 -12.17
N ARG A 351 12.73 13.87 -12.76
CA ARG A 351 13.97 13.18 -13.13
C ARG A 351 14.64 12.50 -11.93
N GLU A 352 14.57 13.13 -10.75
CA GLU A 352 15.10 12.59 -9.49
C GLU A 352 14.39 11.31 -9.02
N SER A 353 13.15 11.08 -9.45
CA SER A 353 12.36 9.90 -9.07
C SER A 353 12.61 8.67 -9.96
N ILE A 354 13.36 8.83 -11.05
CA ILE A 354 13.64 7.74 -12.00
C ILE A 354 14.62 6.74 -11.36
N PRO A 355 14.34 5.43 -11.43
CA PRO A 355 15.26 4.40 -10.95
C PRO A 355 16.65 4.53 -11.58
N GLY A 356 17.71 4.32 -10.79
CA GLY A 356 19.10 4.45 -11.24
C GLY A 356 19.45 3.60 -12.47
N SER A 357 18.85 2.42 -12.61
CA SER A 357 19.01 1.55 -13.79
C SER A 357 18.55 2.23 -15.08
N ILE A 358 17.44 2.96 -15.04
CA ILE A 358 16.91 3.69 -16.20
C ILE A 358 17.67 5.00 -16.40
N SER A 359 17.96 5.74 -15.32
CA SER A 359 18.69 7.00 -15.38
C SER A 359 20.07 6.86 -16.03
N TYR A 360 20.77 5.76 -15.77
CA TYR A 360 22.05 5.45 -16.42
C TYR A 360 21.91 5.29 -17.93
N GLU A 361 20.89 4.57 -18.39
CA GLU A 361 20.66 4.29 -19.82
C GLU A 361 20.15 5.51 -20.59
N LEU A 362 19.50 6.46 -19.91
CA LEU A 362 19.06 7.73 -20.49
C LEU A 362 20.18 8.79 -20.58
N ALA A 363 21.35 8.53 -19.98
CA ALA A 363 22.43 9.52 -19.93
C ALA A 363 22.91 9.89 -21.35
N GLY A 364 22.84 11.18 -21.69
CA GLY A 364 23.24 11.71 -23.00
C GLY A 364 22.21 11.55 -24.11
N LEU A 365 21.03 10.97 -23.83
CA LEU A 365 19.93 10.89 -24.79
C LEU A 365 19.14 12.20 -24.86
N ASN A 366 18.65 12.51 -26.06
CA ASN A 366 17.80 13.66 -26.35
C ASN A 366 16.34 13.24 -26.54
N LYS A 367 15.45 14.24 -26.60
CA LYS A 367 14.05 14.03 -26.97
C LYS A 367 13.93 13.24 -28.28
N GLY A 368 13.18 12.14 -28.24
CA GLY A 368 12.95 11.22 -29.34
C GLY A 368 13.87 10.00 -29.35
N ASP A 369 15.00 10.05 -28.63
CA ASP A 369 15.97 8.95 -28.63
C ASP A 369 15.43 7.73 -27.87
N ILE A 370 15.93 6.56 -28.27
CA ILE A 370 15.59 5.26 -27.69
C ILE A 370 16.88 4.59 -27.22
N THR A 371 16.92 4.15 -25.96
CA THR A 371 18.02 3.37 -25.39
C THR A 371 18.25 2.10 -26.21
N THR A 372 19.45 1.51 -26.14
CA THR A 372 19.64 0.11 -26.51
C THR A 372 18.89 -0.81 -25.54
N ALA A 373 18.72 -2.09 -25.88
CA ALA A 373 18.13 -3.05 -24.96
C ALA A 373 19.04 -3.30 -23.75
N PHE A 374 18.49 -3.12 -22.54
CA PHE A 374 19.20 -3.31 -21.28
C PHE A 374 18.42 -4.18 -20.31
N ASP A 375 19.11 -4.68 -19.29
CA ASP A 375 18.55 -5.61 -18.30
C ASP A 375 18.04 -4.83 -17.10
N ASP A 376 16.90 -5.23 -16.54
CA ASP A 376 16.34 -4.63 -15.34
C ASP A 376 15.42 -5.61 -14.61
N GLU A 377 14.69 -5.11 -13.62
CA GLU A 377 13.71 -5.86 -12.84
C GLU A 377 12.31 -5.23 -12.95
N ASP A 378 11.29 -6.09 -12.96
CA ASP A 378 9.91 -5.65 -12.79
C ASP A 378 9.54 -5.41 -11.32
N GLU A 379 8.30 -5.02 -11.04
CA GLU A 379 7.81 -4.77 -9.67
C GLU A 379 7.88 -6.02 -8.77
N ARG A 380 7.97 -7.21 -9.37
CA ARG A 380 8.09 -8.50 -8.67
C ARG A 380 9.52 -8.99 -8.62
N LYS A 381 10.51 -8.13 -8.94
CA LYS A 381 11.94 -8.45 -8.95
C LYS A 381 12.34 -9.52 -9.96
N ARG A 382 11.51 -9.76 -10.98
CA ARG A 382 11.85 -10.70 -12.06
C ARG A 382 12.74 -10.00 -13.08
N LYS A 383 13.76 -10.70 -13.56
CA LYS A 383 14.64 -10.21 -14.63
C LYS A 383 13.85 -9.99 -15.90
N VAL A 384 13.93 -8.78 -16.44
CA VAL A 384 13.33 -8.37 -17.71
C VAL A 384 14.36 -7.66 -18.55
N VAL A 385 14.07 -7.57 -19.85
CA VAL A 385 14.84 -6.75 -20.79
C VAL A 385 13.95 -5.62 -21.28
N LYS A 386 14.47 -4.40 -21.39
CA LYS A 386 13.66 -3.28 -21.87
C LYS A 386 14.43 -2.32 -22.77
N ILE A 387 13.66 -1.55 -23.53
CA ILE A 387 14.09 -0.32 -24.18
C ILE A 387 13.18 0.80 -23.69
N VAL A 388 13.76 1.98 -23.51
CA VAL A 388 13.07 3.17 -23.07
C VAL A 388 13.25 4.27 -24.11
N LYS A 389 12.17 4.96 -24.46
CA LYS A 389 12.16 6.13 -25.30
C LYS A 389 11.97 7.39 -24.44
N LEU A 390 12.82 8.38 -24.68
CA LEU A 390 12.68 9.71 -24.07
C LEU A 390 11.70 10.53 -24.91
N GLU A 391 10.44 10.57 -24.53
CA GLU A 391 9.38 11.27 -25.28
C GLU A 391 9.49 12.79 -25.17
N ASP A 392 9.83 13.28 -23.97
CA ASP A 392 10.01 14.71 -23.74
C ASP A 392 10.99 14.98 -22.59
N VAL A 393 11.60 16.17 -22.63
CA VAL A 393 12.46 16.71 -21.59
C VAL A 393 11.94 18.09 -21.22
N ILE A 394 11.55 18.27 -19.97
CA ILE A 394 10.98 19.49 -19.43
C ILE A 394 11.95 20.01 -18.37
N PRO A 395 12.83 20.96 -18.72
CA PRO A 395 13.78 21.52 -17.77
C PRO A 395 13.06 22.17 -16.58
N ALA A 396 13.75 22.24 -15.44
CA ALA A 396 13.25 22.98 -14.30
C ALA A 396 12.98 24.45 -14.71
N HIS A 397 11.78 24.94 -14.39
CA HIS A 397 11.38 26.29 -14.73
C HIS A 397 10.34 26.82 -13.75
N LYS A 398 10.19 28.15 -13.72
CA LYS A 398 9.07 28.78 -13.04
C LYS A 398 7.81 28.52 -13.83
N ILE A 399 6.74 28.13 -13.15
CA ILE A 399 5.45 27.88 -13.76
C ILE A 399 4.97 29.11 -14.56
N THR A 400 4.50 28.91 -15.78
CA THR A 400 3.99 29.99 -16.65
C THR A 400 2.64 29.63 -17.27
N LEU A 401 1.87 30.63 -17.69
CA LEU A 401 0.59 30.39 -18.37
C LEU A 401 0.79 29.76 -19.75
N GLU A 402 1.92 30.05 -20.40
CA GLU A 402 2.24 29.58 -21.74
C GLU A 402 2.57 28.08 -21.76
N THR A 403 3.33 27.60 -20.77
CA THR A 403 3.82 26.22 -20.72
C THR A 403 2.99 25.31 -19.81
N ASP A 404 2.31 25.87 -18.80
CA ASP A 404 1.72 25.10 -17.70
C ASP A 404 0.24 25.40 -17.46
N PHE A 405 -0.47 25.95 -18.47
CA PHE A 405 -1.87 26.32 -18.35
C PHE A 405 -2.74 25.23 -17.69
N ASP A 406 -2.61 23.97 -18.11
CA ASP A 406 -3.40 22.87 -17.55
C ASP A 406 -3.08 22.58 -16.09
N ARG A 407 -1.80 22.69 -15.69
CA ARG A 407 -1.38 22.52 -14.28
C ARG A 407 -1.95 23.64 -13.43
N ILE A 408 -1.86 24.88 -13.91
CA ILE A 408 -2.45 26.06 -13.26
C ILE A 408 -3.97 25.92 -13.19
N LYS A 409 -4.62 25.43 -14.26
CA LYS A 409 -6.06 25.17 -14.31
C LYS A 409 -6.48 24.17 -13.23
N GLN A 410 -5.75 23.07 -13.04
CA GLN A 410 -6.04 22.12 -11.97
C GLN A 410 -5.86 22.72 -10.57
N MET A 411 -4.82 23.53 -10.36
CA MET A 411 -4.61 24.24 -9.10
C MET A 411 -5.76 25.24 -8.81
N ALA A 412 -6.16 26.03 -9.82
CA ALA A 412 -7.28 26.95 -9.73
C ALA A 412 -8.60 26.21 -9.45
N LEU A 413 -8.85 25.09 -10.14
CA LEU A 413 -10.01 24.25 -9.92
C LEU A 413 -10.04 23.69 -8.50
N ASN A 414 -8.91 23.16 -7.99
CA ASN A 414 -8.81 22.65 -6.63
C ASN A 414 -9.05 23.73 -5.59
N LYS A 415 -8.51 24.95 -5.79
CA LYS A 415 -8.81 26.10 -4.94
C LYS A 415 -10.30 26.42 -4.94
N LYS A 416 -10.93 26.51 -6.12
CA LYS A 416 -12.37 26.79 -6.26
C LYS A 416 -13.22 25.72 -5.58
N LYS A 417 -12.87 24.44 -5.72
CA LYS A 417 -13.52 23.33 -5.01
C LYS A 417 -13.41 23.49 -3.49
N ASN A 418 -12.23 23.85 -2.98
CA ASN A 418 -12.05 24.09 -1.54
C ASN A 418 -12.91 25.25 -1.04
N GLU A 419 -13.03 26.35 -1.80
CA GLU A 419 -13.91 27.48 -1.47
C GLU A 419 -15.40 27.09 -1.48
N MET A 420 -15.81 26.19 -2.39
CA MET A 420 -17.17 25.65 -2.40
C MET A 420 -17.46 24.80 -1.15
N ILE A 421 -16.50 24.00 -0.71
CA ILE A 421 -16.60 23.24 0.54
C ILE A 421 -16.67 24.18 1.74
N GLU A 422 -15.83 25.21 1.78
CA GLU A 422 -15.84 26.20 2.87
C GLU A 422 -17.20 26.92 2.95
N LYS A 423 -17.74 27.37 1.81
CA LYS A 423 -19.08 27.96 1.74
C LYS A 423 -20.16 26.99 2.20
N PHE A 424 -20.07 25.72 1.80
CA PHE A 424 -20.99 24.68 2.25
C PHE A 424 -20.91 24.50 3.77
N VAL A 425 -19.72 24.32 4.33
CA VAL A 425 -19.48 24.18 5.78
C VAL A 425 -20.11 25.36 6.52
N ASN A 426 -19.78 26.59 6.13
CA ASN A 426 -20.30 27.81 6.75
C ASN A 426 -21.84 27.89 6.69
N SER A 427 -22.47 27.41 5.62
CA SER A 427 -23.93 27.35 5.52
C SER A 427 -24.58 26.37 6.50
N LYS A 428 -23.83 25.38 6.98
CA LYS A 428 -24.32 24.30 7.87
C LYS A 428 -24.03 24.55 9.35
N LEU A 429 -23.04 25.37 9.68
CA LEU A 429 -22.71 25.73 11.07
C LEU A 429 -23.92 26.22 11.89
N PRO A 430 -24.88 27.00 11.36
CA PRO A 430 -26.03 27.45 12.16
C PRO A 430 -26.98 26.31 12.53
N THR A 431 -27.20 25.36 11.61
CA THR A 431 -28.23 24.31 11.71
C THR A 431 -27.74 23.01 12.32
N THR A 432 -26.43 22.80 12.37
CA THR A 432 -25.84 21.56 12.92
C THR A 432 -25.42 21.77 14.37
N PHE A 433 -25.68 20.77 15.22
CA PHE A 433 -25.16 20.75 16.58
C PHE A 433 -23.66 20.48 16.56
N ILE A 434 -22.85 21.40 17.08
CA ILE A 434 -21.40 21.27 17.14
C ILE A 434 -20.95 21.65 18.54
N SER A 435 -20.18 20.76 19.18
CA SER A 435 -19.60 20.96 20.50
C SER A 435 -18.12 20.59 20.45
N ILE A 436 -17.25 21.51 20.85
CA ILE A 436 -15.80 21.28 20.92
C ILE A 436 -15.39 21.27 22.39
N ASN A 437 -14.54 20.33 22.77
CA ASN A 437 -14.04 20.22 24.13
C ASN A 437 -13.31 21.51 24.55
N GLY A 438 -13.57 22.00 25.78
CA GLY A 438 -13.00 23.27 26.27
C GLY A 438 -11.47 23.32 26.31
N ARG A 439 -10.78 22.18 26.22
CA ARG A 439 -9.31 22.14 26.05
C ARG A 439 -8.83 22.80 24.75
N TYR A 440 -9.70 22.96 23.76
CA TYR A 440 -9.42 23.66 22.50
C TYR A 440 -9.97 25.09 22.50
N ASP A 441 -10.31 25.67 23.66
CA ASP A 441 -10.82 27.04 23.76
C ASP A 441 -9.80 28.08 23.26
N SER A 442 -8.51 27.81 23.40
CA SER A 442 -7.41 28.63 22.86
C SER A 442 -7.15 28.48 21.36
N CYS A 443 -7.78 27.50 20.69
CA CYS A 443 -7.63 27.32 19.25
C CYS A 443 -8.29 28.45 18.45
N ASN A 444 -7.53 29.02 17.52
CA ASN A 444 -7.99 29.98 16.51
C ASN A 444 -8.37 29.23 15.23
N PHE A 445 -9.58 28.69 15.21
CA PHE A 445 -10.09 28.00 14.03
C PHE A 445 -10.43 28.98 12.91
N LYS A 446 -10.27 28.54 11.65
CA LYS A 446 -10.64 29.32 10.46
C LYS A 446 -12.16 29.43 10.32
N GLY A 447 -12.88 28.35 10.60
CA GLY A 447 -14.33 28.30 10.60
C GLY A 447 -14.94 28.80 11.92
N ALA A 448 -16.18 29.30 11.85
CA ALA A 448 -16.93 29.77 13.02
C ALA A 448 -17.54 28.62 13.85
N TRP A 449 -16.72 27.64 14.24
CA TRP A 449 -17.16 26.40 14.91
C TRP A 449 -17.68 26.61 16.34
N LYS A 450 -17.25 27.68 17.00
CA LYS A 450 -17.68 28.05 18.36
C LYS A 450 -18.87 28.99 18.25
N LYS A 451 -20.07 28.54 18.66
CA LYS A 451 -21.21 29.46 18.83
C LYS A 451 -20.86 30.46 19.96
N PRO A 452 -21.12 31.77 19.80
CA PRO A 452 -20.89 32.72 20.89
C PRO A 452 -21.72 32.27 22.10
N LYS A 453 -21.06 32.16 23.27
CA LYS A 453 -21.76 31.86 24.53
C LYS A 453 -22.86 32.91 24.69
N ALA A 454 -24.13 32.46 24.72
CA ALA A 454 -25.23 33.35 25.08
C ALA A 454 -24.87 33.98 26.43
N LYS A 455 -24.77 35.32 26.47
CA LYS A 455 -24.62 36.05 27.73
C LYS A 455 -25.82 35.69 28.58
N LYS A 456 -25.60 34.88 29.63
CA LYS A 456 -26.59 34.66 30.68
C LYS A 456 -26.72 35.90 31.53
#